data_AF-A0AAW7E271-F1
#
_entry.id   AF-A0AAW7E271-F1
#
_cell.length_a   1.000
_cell.length_b   1.000
_cell.length_c   1.000
_cell.angle_alpha   90.00
_cell.angle_beta   90.00
_cell.angle_gamma   90.00
#
_symmetry.space_group_name_H-M   'P 1'
#
loop_
_entity.id
_entity.type
_entity.pdbx_description
1 polymer ?
#
loop_
_entity_poly.entity_id
_entity_poly.type
_entity_poly.pdbx_seq_one_letter_code
_entity_poly.pdbx_strand_id
1 'polypeptide(L)'
;MNKMSDVLEHSLVQKFVHSLSAQTEHLDELIDGILNAPQQDFHQAISSFVADQDTPNFAQALDIQKENLQAIQDGLALQKEHLADTAKIVALCLALETNILTQLEVAESLKDFPM
;
A
#
# COMPACT_ATOMS: atom_id res chain seq x y z
N MET A 1 10.32 -4.33 -13.44
CA MET A 1 9.33 -4.14 -12.36
C MET A 1 9.10 -2.65 -12.24
N ASN A 2 7.89 -2.19 -12.58
CA ASN A 2 7.51 -0.81 -12.28
C ASN A 2 7.26 -0.73 -10.78
N LYS A 3 8.00 0.15 -10.12
CA LYS A 3 7.87 0.38 -8.69
C LYS A 3 6.65 1.25 -8.42
N MET A 4 5.92 1.02 -7.33
CA MET A 4 4.75 1.84 -6.99
C MET A 4 5.17 3.30 -6.75
N SER A 5 6.35 3.49 -6.17
CA SER A 5 7.05 4.77 -6.03
C SER A 5 7.47 5.46 -7.35
N ASP A 6 7.48 4.75 -8.48
CA ASP A 6 7.71 5.31 -9.81
C ASP A 6 6.40 5.76 -10.48
N VAL A 7 5.30 5.08 -10.15
CA VAL A 7 3.95 5.43 -10.60
C VAL A 7 3.40 6.64 -9.85
N LEU A 8 3.69 6.72 -8.55
CA LEU A 8 3.27 7.83 -7.69
C LEU A 8 4.34 8.92 -7.66
N GLU A 9 3.92 10.17 -7.44
CA GLU A 9 4.87 11.27 -7.33
C GLU A 9 5.82 11.08 -6.13
N HIS A 10 7.11 11.37 -6.34
CA HIS A 10 8.13 11.24 -5.29
C HIS A 10 7.80 12.08 -4.04
N SER A 11 7.16 13.25 -4.23
CA SER A 11 6.67 14.10 -3.13
C SER A 11 5.64 13.38 -2.25
N LEU A 12 4.77 12.58 -2.86
CA LEU A 12 3.73 11.83 -2.19
C LEU A 12 4.29 10.62 -1.44
N VAL A 13 5.26 9.92 -2.03
CA VAL A 13 5.99 8.83 -1.36
C VAL A 13 6.71 9.35 -0.10
N GLN A 14 7.34 10.52 -0.18
CA GLN A 14 8.00 11.15 0.99
C GLN A 14 6.99 11.54 2.07
N LYS A 15 5.83 12.10 1.68
CA LYS A 15 4.75 12.41 2.62
C LYS A 15 4.19 11.16 3.29
N PHE A 16 4.00 10.08 2.54
CA PHE A 16 3.59 8.79 3.09
C PHE A 16 4.58 8.27 4.14
N VAL A 17 5.88 8.25 3.79
CA VAL A 17 6.95 7.84 4.72
C VAL A 17 6.96 8.71 5.97
N HIS A 18 6.83 10.03 5.82
CA HIS A 18 6.79 10.95 6.94
C HIS A 18 5.54 10.74 7.82
N SER A 19 4.37 10.56 7.20
CA SER A 19 3.11 10.33 7.89
C SER A 19 3.13 9.02 8.68
N LEU A 20 3.71 7.96 8.11
CA LEU A 20 3.83 6.66 8.76
C LEU A 20 4.78 6.73 9.96
N SER A 21 5.92 7.40 9.80
CA SER A 21 6.90 7.59 10.89
C SER A 21 6.39 8.50 12.01
N ALA A 22 5.64 9.55 11.65
CA ALA A 22 5.07 10.50 12.60
C ALA A 22 3.75 10.00 13.22
N GLN A 23 3.24 8.84 12.80
CA GLN A 23 1.94 8.28 13.18
C GLN A 23 0.80 9.30 13.00
N THR A 24 0.87 10.11 11.94
CA THR A 24 -0.11 11.16 11.65
C THR A 24 -1.10 10.68 10.59
N GLU A 25 -2.32 11.23 10.62
CA GLU A 25 -3.46 10.77 9.82
C GLU A 25 -3.46 11.26 8.35
N HIS A 26 -2.31 11.58 7.73
CA HIS A 26 -2.25 12.17 6.39
C HIS A 26 -2.40 11.15 5.24
N LEU A 27 -3.32 10.18 5.41
CA LEU A 27 -3.64 9.18 4.39
C LEU A 27 -4.51 9.72 3.26
N ASP A 28 -5.23 10.83 3.47
CA ASP A 28 -6.04 11.48 2.42
C ASP A 28 -5.20 11.89 1.20
N GLU A 29 -3.97 12.37 1.42
CA GLU A 29 -3.06 12.76 0.33
C GLU A 29 -2.60 11.53 -0.48
N LEU A 30 -2.42 10.37 0.17
CA LEU A 30 -2.11 9.12 -0.52
C LEU A 30 -3.28 8.69 -1.42
N ILE A 31 -4.51 8.81 -0.92
CA ILE A 31 -5.72 8.46 -1.66
C ILE A 31 -5.88 9.37 -2.89
N ASP A 32 -5.64 10.68 -2.74
CA ASP A 32 -5.69 11.61 -3.85
C ASP A 32 -4.62 11.28 -4.90
N GLY A 33 -3.41 10.91 -4.48
CA GLY A 33 -2.36 10.44 -5.38
C GLY A 33 -2.72 9.17 -6.15
N ILE A 34 -3.37 8.21 -5.48
CA ILE A 34 -3.86 6.98 -6.12
C ILE A 34 -4.90 7.31 -7.20
N LEU A 35 -5.81 8.24 -6.92
CA LEU A 35 -6.85 8.65 -7.87
C LEU A 35 -6.30 9.42 -9.07
N ASN A 36 -5.22 10.18 -8.88
CA ASN A 36 -4.56 10.95 -9.94
C ASN A 36 -3.46 10.17 -10.68
N ALA A 37 -3.12 8.96 -10.22
CA ALA A 37 -2.09 8.14 -10.83
C ALA A 37 -2.49 7.66 -12.25
N PRO A 38 -1.53 7.53 -13.18
CA PRO A 38 -1.80 6.95 -14.49
C PRO A 38 -2.29 5.51 -14.34
N GLN A 39 -3.56 5.30 -14.70
CA GLN A 39 -4.31 4.06 -14.41
C GLN A 39 -3.62 2.80 -14.98
N GLN A 40 -2.95 2.91 -16.13
CA GLN A 40 -2.24 1.79 -16.76
C GLN A 40 -0.98 1.38 -15.97
N ASP A 41 -0.14 2.36 -15.60
CA ASP A 41 1.08 2.10 -14.83
C ASP A 41 0.75 1.66 -13.41
N PHE A 42 -0.28 2.25 -12.81
CA PHE A 42 -0.79 1.88 -11.49
C PHE A 42 -1.29 0.44 -11.45
N HIS A 43 -2.12 0.06 -12.42
CA HIS A 43 -2.61 -1.30 -12.53
C HIS A 43 -1.46 -2.29 -12.72
N GLN A 44 -0.48 -1.95 -13.56
CA GLN A 44 0.68 -2.81 -13.79
C GLN A 44 1.54 -2.98 -12.53
N ALA A 45 1.73 -1.91 -11.75
CA ALA A 45 2.48 -1.96 -10.49
C ALA A 45 1.75 -2.80 -9.44
N ILE A 46 0.43 -2.65 -9.29
CA ILE A 46 -0.37 -3.50 -8.40
C ILE A 46 -0.29 -4.96 -8.84
N SER A 47 -0.59 -5.27 -10.11
CA SER A 47 -0.59 -6.65 -10.59
C SER A 47 0.79 -7.30 -10.45
N SER A 48 1.87 -6.54 -10.68
CA SER A 48 3.24 -7.02 -10.43
C SER A 48 3.50 -7.29 -8.95
N PHE A 49 3.05 -6.42 -8.05
CA PHE A 49 3.21 -6.61 -6.61
C PHE A 49 2.42 -7.82 -6.11
N VAL A 50 1.15 -7.96 -6.53
CA VAL A 50 0.27 -9.06 -6.12
C VAL A 50 0.80 -10.41 -6.61
N ALA A 51 1.44 -10.45 -7.78
CA ALA A 51 2.06 -11.64 -8.35
C ALA A 51 3.42 -11.99 -7.72
N ASP A 52 4.17 -10.99 -7.22
CA ASP A 52 5.46 -11.18 -6.56
C ASP A 52 5.29 -11.61 -5.09
N GLN A 53 4.25 -11.12 -4.42
CA GLN A 53 3.90 -11.54 -3.08
C GLN A 53 3.17 -12.89 -3.11
N ASP A 54 3.42 -13.75 -2.11
CA ASP A 54 2.65 -14.98 -1.89
C ASP A 54 1.20 -14.57 -1.55
N THR A 55 0.39 -14.45 -2.59
CA THR A 55 -0.87 -13.70 -2.65
C THR A 55 -1.88 -13.97 -1.54
N PRO A 56 -2.05 -15.19 -1.00
CA PRO A 56 -3.02 -15.41 0.06
C PRO A 56 -2.59 -14.81 1.41
N ASN A 57 -1.29 -14.58 1.65
CA ASN A 57 -0.81 -14.21 2.98
C ASN A 57 -0.98 -12.70 3.26
N PHE A 58 -0.59 -11.85 2.31
CA PHE A 58 -0.71 -10.39 2.50
C PHE A 58 -2.16 -9.92 2.42
N ALA A 59 -2.98 -10.50 1.52
CA ALA A 59 -4.38 -10.12 1.38
C ALA A 59 -5.15 -10.42 2.68
N GLN A 60 -4.89 -11.59 3.28
CA GLN A 60 -5.46 -11.94 4.57
C GLN A 60 -4.93 -11.06 5.72
N ALA A 61 -3.64 -10.73 5.72
CA ALA A 61 -3.04 -9.84 6.72
C ALA A 61 -3.58 -8.40 6.65
N LEU A 62 -3.97 -7.93 5.46
CA LEU A 62 -4.58 -6.61 5.23
C LEU A 62 -6.11 -6.62 5.34
N ASP A 63 -6.72 -7.74 5.72
CA ASP A 63 -8.17 -7.91 5.77
C ASP A 63 -8.85 -7.56 4.42
N ILE A 64 -8.27 -8.05 3.31
CA ILE A 64 -8.76 -7.85 1.95
C ILE A 64 -9.42 -9.13 1.48
N GLN A 65 -10.69 -9.04 1.11
CA GLN A 65 -11.43 -10.16 0.55
C GLN A 65 -10.85 -10.58 -0.80
N LYS A 66 -10.83 -11.89 -1.07
CA LYS A 66 -10.31 -12.44 -2.33
C LYS A 66 -11.02 -11.87 -3.57
N GLU A 67 -12.33 -11.65 -3.46
CA GLU A 67 -13.15 -11.03 -4.50
C GLU A 67 -12.72 -9.59 -4.79
N ASN A 68 -12.46 -8.80 -3.75
CA ASN A 68 -11.93 -7.44 -3.89
C ASN A 68 -10.52 -7.45 -4.50
N LEU A 69 -9.66 -8.39 -4.08
CA LEU A 69 -8.32 -8.52 -4.64
C LEU A 69 -8.35 -8.87 -6.14
N GLN A 70 -9.28 -9.72 -6.56
CA GLN A 70 -9.50 -10.03 -7.98
C GLN A 70 -10.02 -8.81 -8.73
N ALA A 71 -11.04 -8.13 -8.20
CA ALA A 71 -11.57 -6.90 -8.78
C ALA A 71 -10.47 -5.83 -9.00
N ILE A 72 -9.58 -5.66 -8.02
CA ILE A 72 -8.42 -4.76 -8.11
C ILE A 72 -7.46 -5.19 -9.25
N GLN A 73 -7.16 -6.50 -9.33
CA GLN A 73 -6.33 -7.10 -10.40
C GLN A 73 -7.01 -7.13 -11.78
N ASP A 74 -8.32 -6.95 -11.85
CA ASP A 74 -9.08 -6.80 -13.11
C ASP A 74 -9.21 -5.32 -13.52
N GLY A 75 -8.61 -4.39 -12.76
CA GLY A 75 -8.56 -2.96 -13.10
C GLY A 75 -9.61 -2.10 -12.40
N LEU A 76 -10.34 -2.66 -11.44
CA LEU A 76 -11.35 -1.95 -10.64
C LEU A 76 -10.75 -1.25 -9.41
N ALA A 77 -9.41 -1.17 -9.33
CA ALA A 77 -8.67 -0.61 -8.19
C ALA A 77 -9.07 0.83 -7.82
N LEU A 78 -9.47 1.65 -8.79
CA LEU A 78 -9.87 3.05 -8.58
C LEU A 78 -11.37 3.23 -8.27
N GLN A 79 -12.15 2.15 -8.22
CA GLN A 79 -13.56 2.24 -7.84
C GLN A 79 -13.69 2.50 -6.34
N LYS A 80 -14.63 3.37 -5.94
CA LYS A 80 -14.86 3.71 -4.52
C LYS A 80 -15.05 2.50 -3.62
N GLU A 81 -15.66 1.42 -4.12
CA GLU A 81 -15.88 0.18 -3.38
C GLU A 81 -14.58 -0.56 -3.04
N HIS A 82 -13.56 -0.45 -3.89
CA HIS A 82 -12.27 -1.13 -3.72
C HIS A 82 -11.14 -0.19 -3.33
N LEU A 83 -11.37 1.13 -3.35
CA LEU A 83 -10.36 2.16 -3.11
C LEU A 83 -9.69 2.03 -1.73
N ALA A 84 -10.46 1.67 -0.70
CA ALA A 84 -9.91 1.44 0.63
C ALA A 84 -8.92 0.27 0.64
N ASP A 85 -9.27 -0.85 -0.01
CA ASP A 85 -8.39 -2.01 -0.10
C ASP A 85 -7.21 -1.75 -1.02
N THR A 86 -7.41 -1.05 -2.14
CA THR A 86 -6.34 -0.56 -3.00
C THR A 86 -5.35 0.30 -2.22
N ALA A 87 -5.83 1.23 -1.40
CA ALA A 87 -4.97 2.09 -0.58
C ALA A 87 -4.13 1.27 0.41
N LYS A 88 -4.69 0.21 1.02
CA LYS A 88 -3.92 -0.71 1.88
C LYS A 88 -2.80 -1.42 1.11
N ILE A 89 -3.09 -1.91 -0.10
CA ILE A 89 -2.10 -2.58 -0.96
C ILE A 89 -0.99 -1.60 -1.35
N VAL A 90 -1.36 -0.39 -1.78
CA VAL A 90 -0.40 0.67 -2.15
C VAL A 90 0.44 1.08 -0.96
N ALA A 91 -0.17 1.27 0.22
CA ALA A 91 0.56 1.60 1.45
C ALA A 91 1.56 0.50 1.81
N LEU A 92 1.17 -0.78 1.73
CA LEU A 92 2.08 -1.90 1.96
C LEU A 92 3.22 -1.92 0.94
N CYS A 93 2.90 -1.72 -0.34
CA CYS A 93 3.88 -1.69 -1.42
C CYS A 93 4.91 -0.57 -1.19
N LEU A 94 4.46 0.66 -0.93
CA LEU A 94 5.33 1.78 -0.61
C LEU A 94 6.15 1.53 0.65
N ALA A 95 5.56 0.89 1.68
CA ALA A 95 6.26 0.62 2.92
C ALA A 95 7.41 -0.39 2.75
N LEU A 96 7.21 -1.39 1.90
CA LEU A 96 8.24 -2.35 1.50
C LEU A 96 9.31 -1.71 0.61
N GLU A 97 8.91 -0.89 -0.37
CA GLU A 97 9.83 -0.21 -1.28
C GLU A 97 10.73 0.82 -0.60
N THR A 98 10.17 1.56 0.36
CA THR A 98 10.88 2.58 1.14
C THR A 98 11.60 2.01 2.35
N ASN A 99 11.42 0.71 2.61
CA ASN A 99 11.94 -0.01 3.77
C ASN A 99 11.56 0.68 5.11
N ILE A 100 10.50 1.49 5.13
CA ILE A 100 10.10 2.29 6.28
C ILE A 100 9.65 1.41 7.45
N LEU A 101 9.16 0.20 7.17
CA LEU A 101 8.77 -0.78 8.20
C LEU A 101 9.96 -1.23 9.07
N THR A 102 11.19 -1.15 8.55
CA THR A 102 12.40 -1.44 9.35
C THR A 102 12.87 -0.25 10.19
N GLN A 103 12.40 0.95 9.85
CA GLN A 103 12.70 2.20 10.56
C GLN A 103 11.60 2.57 11.56
N LEU A 104 10.37 2.11 11.34
CA LEU A 104 9.36 2.07 12.39
C LEU A 104 9.87 1.11 13.46
N GLU A 105 10.27 1.64 14.61
CA GLU A 105 10.69 0.86 15.78
C GLU A 105 9.50 0.07 16.37
N VAL A 106 8.99 -0.92 15.62
CA VAL A 106 8.04 -1.92 16.15
C VAL A 106 8.69 -2.75 17.29
N ALA A 107 10.01 -2.66 17.42
CA ALA A 107 10.80 -3.32 18.46
C ALA A 107 10.52 -2.83 19.89
N GLU A 108 9.98 -1.62 20.09
CA GLU A 108 9.72 -1.11 21.45
C GLU A 108 8.33 -1.48 21.99
N SER A 109 7.35 -1.74 21.12
CA SER A 109 5.97 -2.07 21.53
C SER A 109 5.74 -3.54 21.90
N LEU A 110 6.71 -4.43 21.64
CA LEU A 110 6.63 -5.85 21.99
C LEU A 110 7.23 -6.18 23.37
N LYS A 111 7.85 -5.22 24.05
CA LYS A 111 8.41 -5.45 25.40
C LYS A 111 7.35 -5.53 26.51
N ASP A 112 6.13 -5.06 26.24
CA ASP A 112 5.04 -5.01 27.23
C ASP A 112 3.99 -6.13 27.05
N PHE A 113 4.20 -7.07 26.12
CA PHE A 113 3.35 -8.26 26.04
C PHE A 113 3.94 -9.38 26.90
N PRO A 114 3.33 -9.73 28.05
CA PRO A 114 3.74 -10.93 28.76
C PRO A 114 3.41 -12.16 27.90
N MET A 115 4.42 -13.00 27.69
CA MET A 115 4.28 -14.35 27.11
C MET A 115 3.30 -15.21 27.92
#